data_AF-A0A9Q0CZL8-F1
#
_entry.id   AF-A0A9Q0CZL8-F1
#
_cell.length_a   1.000
_cell.length_b   1.000
_cell.length_c   1.000
_cell.angle_alpha   90.00
_cell.angle_beta   90.00
_cell.angle_gamma   90.00
#
_symmetry.space_group_name_H-M   'P 1'
#
loop_
_entity.id
_entity.type
_entity.pdbx_description
1 polymer ?
#
loop_
_entity_poly.entity_id
_entity_poly.type
_entity_poly.pdbx_seq_one_letter_code
_entity_poly.pdbx_strand_id
1 'polypeptide(L)'
;MTAFSQADKVGEGRRASYFGALSGIGTAGIVFGVLAARFLDTSSIFQVSAVLKVITAIHLKAFLPESDAGVAVSDEDSTRPLCSSSSDSETAPTLLAFRMIPSLSDMTNLLTSSATLSRVAIITFFSCLGESGLQAALVFYLKVCFQFSKNQFADLLLTTSIAGTISQLTLMPFLAQRLGEEKLLIVGLLAYCAHVFLYSIAWSYWVPYFCASLAILTVFVSPSIRSMVSRKVGSTEQGLAQGCITGIGLFAGIIAPIAFTPLTAWFLSNEAPFDFKGFSILCAGFSMLAAFAVSIAMWTKSSLAS
;
A
#
# COMPACT_ATOMS: atom_id res chain seq x y z
N MET A 1 1.83 9.12 -10.91
CA MET A 1 3.23 9.53 -11.14
C MET A 1 3.62 10.79 -10.33
N THR A 2 2.68 11.67 -10.00
CA THR A 2 2.90 12.94 -9.29
C THR A 2 3.38 12.81 -7.82
N ALA A 3 2.81 11.90 -7.03
CA ALA A 3 3.18 11.77 -5.61
C ALA A 3 4.62 11.31 -5.38
N PHE A 4 5.13 10.42 -6.24
CA PHE A 4 6.48 9.88 -6.13
C PHE A 4 7.53 10.88 -6.62
N SER A 5 7.27 11.59 -7.72
CA SER A 5 8.14 12.68 -8.20
C SER A 5 8.17 13.88 -7.23
N GLN A 6 7.12 14.11 -6.45
CA GLN A 6 7.15 15.13 -5.40
C GLN A 6 7.97 14.71 -4.16
N ALA A 7 8.14 13.40 -3.90
CA ALA A 7 8.99 12.95 -2.80
C ALA A 7 10.48 13.29 -3.03
N ASP A 8 10.91 13.47 -4.27
CA ASP A 8 12.25 13.99 -4.61
C ASP A 8 12.48 15.41 -4.09
N LYS A 9 11.42 16.22 -3.99
CA LYS A 9 11.47 17.60 -3.48
C LYS A 9 11.46 17.67 -1.94
N VAL A 10 11.32 16.53 -1.26
CA VAL A 10 11.28 16.42 0.21
C VAL A 10 12.61 15.85 0.69
N GLY A 11 13.27 16.57 1.62
CA GLY A 11 14.52 16.11 2.24
C GLY A 11 14.36 14.74 2.91
N GLU A 12 15.41 13.90 2.86
CA GLU A 12 15.36 12.50 3.26
C GLU A 12 14.74 12.25 4.64
N GLY A 13 15.05 13.09 5.64
CA GLY A 13 14.51 12.96 7.01
C GLY A 13 13.02 13.28 7.16
N ARG A 14 12.34 13.76 6.09
CA ARG A 14 10.91 14.11 6.09
C ARG A 14 10.08 13.26 5.14
N ARG A 15 10.70 12.34 4.38
CA ARG A 15 10.02 11.52 3.37
C ARG A 15 8.98 10.57 4.01
N ALA A 16 9.29 9.96 5.15
CA ALA A 16 8.31 9.16 5.87
C ALA A 16 7.12 10.00 6.34
N SER A 17 7.35 11.21 6.87
CA SER A 17 6.27 12.13 7.23
C SER A 17 5.42 12.53 6.03
N TYR A 18 6.03 12.77 4.87
CA TYR A 18 5.32 13.10 3.62
C TYR A 18 4.46 11.95 3.11
N PHE A 19 5.02 10.74 3.01
CA PHE A 19 4.25 9.56 2.63
C PHE A 19 3.15 9.23 3.65
N GLY A 20 3.43 9.46 4.94
CA GLY A 20 2.46 9.35 6.03
C GLY A 20 1.28 10.29 5.82
N ALA A 21 1.54 11.59 5.61
CA ALA A 21 0.50 12.57 5.37
C ALA A 21 -0.34 12.24 4.12
N LEU A 22 0.31 11.80 3.04
CA LEU A 22 -0.38 11.37 1.82
C LEU A 22 -1.30 10.17 2.07
N SER A 23 -0.82 9.17 2.81
CA SER A 23 -1.65 8.03 3.22
C SER A 23 -2.78 8.45 4.16
N GLY A 24 -2.54 9.42 5.06
CA GLY A 24 -3.52 9.99 5.98
C GLY A 24 -4.70 10.66 5.27
N ILE A 25 -4.44 11.38 4.17
CA ILE A 25 -5.49 11.94 3.32
C ILE A 25 -6.33 10.83 2.67
N GLY A 26 -5.67 9.76 2.20
CA GLY A 26 -6.35 8.59 1.65
C GLY A 26 -7.26 7.89 2.67
N THR A 27 -6.78 7.68 3.90
CA THR A 27 -7.58 7.07 4.98
C THR A 27 -8.72 7.98 5.42
N ALA A 28 -8.54 9.30 5.43
CA ALA A 28 -9.62 10.25 5.70
C ALA A 28 -10.75 10.12 4.67
N GLY A 29 -10.39 9.92 3.39
CA GLY A 29 -11.35 9.62 2.32
C GLY A 29 -12.17 8.35 2.60
N ILE A 30 -11.57 7.32 3.19
CA ILE A 30 -12.29 6.11 3.61
C ILE A 30 -13.28 6.43 4.73
N VAL A 31 -12.89 7.23 5.73
CA VAL A 31 -13.81 7.68 6.81
C VAL A 31 -15.04 8.36 6.23
N PHE A 32 -14.83 9.37 5.37
CA PHE A 32 -15.94 10.08 4.73
C PHE A 32 -16.78 9.17 3.84
N GLY A 33 -16.16 8.26 3.10
CA GLY A 33 -16.86 7.30 2.25
C GLY A 33 -17.77 6.35 3.05
N VAL A 34 -17.27 5.82 4.18
CA VAL A 34 -18.04 4.92 5.04
C VAL A 34 -19.16 5.67 5.77
N LEU A 35 -18.92 6.91 6.22
CA LEU A 35 -19.97 7.76 6.79
C LEU A 35 -21.06 8.10 5.78
N ALA A 36 -20.68 8.54 4.58
CA ALA A 36 -21.62 8.87 3.51
C ALA A 36 -22.48 7.64 3.13
N ALA A 37 -21.87 6.45 3.05
CA ALA A 37 -22.57 5.21 2.75
C ALA A 37 -23.65 4.81 3.79
N ARG A 38 -23.67 5.40 4.99
CA ARG A 38 -24.74 5.20 5.98
C ARG A 38 -26.01 5.98 5.66
N PHE A 39 -25.87 7.12 4.99
CA PHE A 39 -26.98 8.00 4.64
C PHE A 39 -27.50 7.76 3.22
N LEU A 40 -26.88 6.83 2.49
CA LEU A 40 -27.23 6.50 1.11
C LEU A 40 -27.88 5.13 1.03
N ASP A 41 -28.91 5.02 0.19
CA ASP A 41 -29.49 3.74 -0.17
C ASP A 41 -28.50 2.88 -0.96
N THR A 42 -28.58 1.56 -0.78
CA THR A 42 -27.64 0.60 -1.39
C THR A 42 -27.60 0.71 -2.92
N SER A 43 -28.73 1.06 -3.56
CA SER A 43 -28.83 1.31 -5.00
C SER A 43 -28.11 2.59 -5.45
N SER A 44 -28.05 3.61 -4.60
CA SER A 44 -27.50 4.93 -4.91
C SER A 44 -26.00 5.04 -4.62
N ILE A 45 -25.42 4.20 -3.76
CA ILE A 45 -24.00 4.22 -3.40
C ILE A 45 -23.09 4.20 -4.65
N PHE A 46 -23.40 3.32 -5.62
CA PHE A 46 -22.61 3.21 -6.85
C PHE A 46 -22.71 4.47 -7.73
N GLN A 47 -23.92 5.04 -7.85
CA GLN A 47 -24.16 6.23 -8.66
C GLN A 47 -23.42 7.44 -8.07
N VAL A 48 -23.53 7.66 -6.76
CA VAL A 48 -22.84 8.75 -6.06
C VAL A 48 -21.32 8.60 -6.18
N SER A 49 -20.80 7.38 -6.02
CA SER A 49 -19.36 7.10 -6.20
C SER A 49 -18.90 7.41 -7.64
N ALA A 50 -19.69 7.05 -8.65
CA ALA A 50 -19.38 7.33 -10.05
C ALA A 50 -19.35 8.83 -10.34
N VAL A 51 -20.36 9.58 -9.88
CA VAL A 51 -20.43 11.04 -10.05
C VAL A 51 -19.23 11.71 -9.37
N LEU A 52 -18.91 11.33 -8.14
CA LEU A 52 -17.77 11.89 -7.41
C LEU A 52 -16.43 11.62 -8.11
N LYS A 53 -16.27 10.44 -8.72
CA LYS A 53 -15.09 10.11 -9.55
C LYS A 53 -15.01 10.99 -10.80
N VAL A 54 -16.12 11.25 -11.49
CA VAL A 54 -16.16 12.16 -12.64
C VAL A 54 -15.79 13.58 -12.23
N ILE A 55 -16.37 14.07 -11.13
CA ILE A 55 -16.03 15.40 -10.57
C ILE A 55 -14.53 15.46 -10.26
N THR A 56 -13.97 14.44 -9.62
CA THR A 56 -12.53 14.37 -9.31
C THR A 56 -11.67 14.40 -10.58
N ALA A 57 -12.07 13.68 -11.63
CA ALA A 57 -11.37 13.68 -12.92
C ALA A 57 -11.41 15.06 -13.60
N ILE A 58 -12.55 15.75 -13.55
CA ILE A 58 -12.69 17.12 -14.06
C ILE A 58 -11.80 18.08 -13.28
N HIS A 59 -11.81 18.01 -11.94
CA HIS A 59 -10.95 18.83 -11.09
C HIS A 59 -9.47 18.58 -11.39
N LEU A 60 -9.07 17.33 -11.55
CA LEU A 60 -7.71 16.97 -11.91
C LEU A 60 -7.30 17.58 -13.24
N LYS A 61 -8.17 17.50 -14.26
CA LYS A 61 -7.92 18.07 -15.60
C LYS A 61 -7.90 19.60 -15.60
N ALA A 62 -8.68 20.25 -14.74
CA ALA A 62 -8.79 21.71 -14.70
C ALA A 62 -7.65 22.37 -13.90
N PHE A 63 -7.19 21.73 -12.81
CA PHE A 63 -6.27 22.35 -11.84
C PHE A 63 -4.85 21.79 -11.85
N LEU A 64 -4.60 20.61 -12.44
CA LEU A 64 -3.23 20.21 -12.72
C LEU A 64 -2.86 20.73 -14.11
N PRO A 65 -1.96 21.73 -14.22
CA PRO A 65 -1.34 22.00 -15.50
C PRO A 65 -0.72 20.69 -15.99
N GLU A 66 -0.99 20.30 -17.23
CA GLU A 66 -0.16 19.30 -17.90
C GLU A 66 1.27 19.78 -17.71
N SER A 67 2.07 19.03 -16.94
CA SER A 67 3.44 19.41 -16.69
C SER A 67 4.10 19.45 -18.05
N ASP A 68 4.40 20.67 -18.50
CA ASP A 68 4.73 21.00 -19.87
C ASP A 68 5.82 20.07 -20.41
N ALA A 69 5.80 19.86 -21.72
CA ALA A 69 6.81 19.18 -22.50
C ALA A 69 8.13 19.98 -22.52
N GLY A 70 8.67 20.26 -21.33
CA GLY A 70 9.81 21.12 -21.08
C GLY A 70 11.01 20.36 -20.54
N VAL A 71 11.45 19.35 -21.29
CA VAL A 71 12.90 19.05 -21.37
C VAL A 71 13.22 19.13 -22.86
N ALA A 72 13.27 20.37 -23.35
CA ALA A 72 14.02 20.67 -24.56
C ALA A 72 15.46 20.26 -24.29
N VAL A 73 15.85 19.10 -24.80
CA VAL A 73 17.26 18.82 -25.05
C VAL A 73 17.64 19.78 -26.18
N SER A 74 18.46 20.76 -25.83
CA SER A 74 19.07 21.69 -26.77
C SER A 74 19.98 20.90 -27.71
N ASP A 75 19.49 20.57 -28.91
CA ASP A 75 20.34 20.18 -30.03
C ASP A 75 20.53 21.40 -30.94
N GLU A 76 21.49 22.25 -30.59
CA GLU A 76 22.20 23.09 -31.56
C GLU A 76 23.65 22.61 -31.62
N ASP A 77 23.99 21.80 -32.63
CA ASP A 77 25.11 22.11 -33.53
C ASP A 77 25.08 21.24 -34.82
N SER A 78 25.08 21.91 -35.98
CA SER A 78 25.68 21.57 -37.29
C SER A 78 25.57 20.14 -37.88
N THR A 79 25.15 19.86 -39.13
CA THR A 79 25.28 20.59 -40.41
C THR A 79 24.44 19.88 -41.51
N ARG A 80 23.83 20.65 -42.42
CA ARG A 80 23.08 20.26 -43.66
C ARG A 80 23.97 19.53 -44.72
N PRO A 81 23.50 19.02 -45.92
CA PRO A 81 22.24 19.30 -46.65
C PRO A 81 21.56 18.20 -47.54
N LEU A 82 20.28 18.47 -47.86
CA LEU A 82 19.54 18.38 -49.15
C LEU A 82 19.41 17.08 -50.01
N CYS A 83 18.13 16.76 -50.28
CA CYS A 83 17.54 16.09 -51.47
C CYS A 83 17.94 14.62 -51.73
N SER A 84 17.10 13.66 -52.13
CA SER A 84 15.79 13.51 -52.77
C SER A 84 15.35 12.05 -52.47
N SER A 85 14.09 11.61 -52.41
CA SER A 85 13.03 11.65 -53.42
C SER A 85 11.73 11.06 -52.82
N SER A 86 10.60 11.73 -53.05
CA SER A 86 9.21 11.24 -53.27
C SER A 86 8.84 9.81 -52.83
N SER A 87 7.74 9.56 -52.11
CA SER A 87 6.37 9.99 -52.44
C SER A 87 5.38 9.81 -51.27
N ASP A 88 4.40 10.71 -51.23
CA ASP A 88 3.28 10.83 -50.29
C ASP A 88 2.41 9.57 -50.13
N SER A 89 1.92 9.31 -48.92
CA SER A 89 0.52 9.61 -48.54
C SER A 89 0.09 8.85 -47.27
N GLU A 90 -0.42 9.65 -46.33
CA GLU A 90 -1.35 9.33 -45.24
C GLU A 90 -1.18 8.04 -44.42
N THR A 91 -0.72 8.21 -43.18
CA THR A 91 -1.23 7.38 -42.07
C THR A 91 -1.25 8.18 -40.78
N ALA A 92 -2.41 8.11 -40.12
CA ALA A 92 -2.77 8.72 -38.85
C ALA A 92 -1.66 8.67 -37.77
N PRO A 93 -1.64 9.63 -36.81
CA PRO A 93 -0.62 9.64 -35.76
C PRO A 93 -0.82 8.41 -34.86
N THR A 94 -0.04 7.36 -35.13
CA THR A 94 -0.03 6.16 -34.31
C THR A 94 0.77 6.46 -33.05
N LEU A 95 0.04 6.71 -31.96
CA LEU A 95 0.43 6.40 -30.58
C LEU A 95 1.91 6.69 -30.21
N LEU A 96 2.29 7.97 -30.13
CA LEU A 96 3.51 8.41 -29.44
C LEU A 96 3.41 8.27 -27.90
N ALA A 97 3.15 7.06 -27.38
CA ALA A 97 3.14 6.87 -25.92
C ALA A 97 3.26 5.43 -25.39
N PHE A 98 3.78 4.45 -26.14
CA PHE A 98 4.29 3.23 -25.49
C PHE A 98 5.68 3.50 -24.94
N ARG A 99 5.76 4.31 -23.87
CA ARG A 99 6.96 4.40 -23.03
C ARG A 99 7.33 2.97 -22.64
N MET A 100 8.53 2.52 -23.05
CA MET A 100 9.06 1.18 -22.79
C MET A 100 8.73 0.74 -21.37
N ILE A 101 7.88 -0.27 -21.23
CA ILE A 101 7.72 -0.99 -19.98
C ILE A 101 9.07 -1.67 -19.74
N PRO A 102 9.81 -1.36 -18.66
CA PRO A 102 11.08 -2.00 -18.38
C PRO A 102 10.91 -3.52 -18.31
N SER A 103 11.92 -4.27 -18.73
CA SER A 103 11.81 -5.73 -18.77
C SER A 103 11.72 -6.30 -17.35
N LEU A 104 11.10 -7.48 -17.19
CA LEU A 104 11.06 -8.17 -15.90
C LEU A 104 12.47 -8.41 -15.34
N SER A 105 13.45 -8.65 -16.20
CA SER A 105 14.86 -8.75 -15.82
C SER A 105 15.39 -7.45 -15.20
N ASP A 106 15.10 -6.29 -15.79
CA ASP A 106 15.54 -4.99 -15.26
C ASP A 106 14.92 -4.71 -13.89
N MET A 107 13.65 -5.06 -13.71
CA MET A 107 12.96 -4.97 -12.42
C MET A 107 13.62 -5.87 -11.37
N THR A 108 13.91 -7.13 -11.73
CA THR A 108 14.58 -8.05 -10.81
C THR A 108 15.99 -7.59 -10.46
N ASN A 109 16.76 -7.12 -11.45
CA ASN A 109 18.11 -6.60 -11.26
C ASN A 109 18.12 -5.36 -10.36
N LEU A 110 17.15 -4.46 -10.52
CA LEU A 110 17.00 -3.30 -9.64
C LEU A 110 16.70 -3.73 -8.19
N LEU A 111 15.79 -4.68 -7.98
CA LEU A 111 15.45 -5.14 -6.64
C LEU A 111 16.59 -5.93 -5.96
N THR A 112 17.38 -6.67 -6.73
CA THR A 112 18.51 -7.45 -6.22
C THR A 112 19.82 -6.66 -6.14
N SER A 113 19.88 -5.47 -6.76
CA SER A 113 21.05 -4.59 -6.76
C SER A 113 21.53 -4.21 -5.36
N SER A 114 20.60 -4.12 -4.40
CA SER A 114 20.88 -3.78 -3.01
C SER A 114 20.27 -4.80 -2.07
N ALA A 115 21.08 -5.29 -1.13
CA ALA A 115 20.59 -6.14 -0.04
C ALA A 115 19.47 -5.47 0.77
N THR A 116 19.40 -4.13 0.80
CA THR A 116 18.29 -3.42 1.48
C THR A 116 17.00 -3.50 0.66
N LEU A 117 17.05 -3.24 -0.65
CA LEU A 117 15.87 -3.31 -1.52
C LEU A 117 15.29 -4.72 -1.58
N SER A 118 16.15 -5.74 -1.66
CA SER A 118 15.73 -7.14 -1.60
C SER A 118 15.03 -7.47 -0.26
N ARG A 119 15.55 -7.00 0.88
CA ARG A 119 14.89 -7.17 2.18
C ARG A 119 13.55 -6.45 2.24
N VAL A 120 13.46 -5.22 1.73
CA VAL A 120 12.21 -4.46 1.69
C VAL A 120 11.17 -5.13 0.77
N ALA A 121 11.59 -5.72 -0.35
CA ALA A 121 10.73 -6.54 -1.21
C ALA A 121 10.16 -7.75 -0.46
N ILE A 122 10.99 -8.48 0.29
CA ILE A 122 10.55 -9.61 1.12
C ILE A 122 9.59 -9.15 2.21
N ILE A 123 9.90 -8.08 2.94
CA ILE A 123 9.02 -7.50 3.96
C ILE A 123 7.66 -7.15 3.34
N THR A 124 7.67 -6.48 2.19
CA THR A 124 6.44 -6.08 1.47
C THR A 124 5.61 -7.29 1.08
N PHE A 125 6.23 -8.33 0.52
CA PHE A 125 5.54 -9.56 0.14
C PHE A 125 4.80 -10.16 1.34
N PHE A 126 5.52 -10.43 2.43
CA PHE A 126 4.94 -11.08 3.61
C PHE A 126 3.94 -10.20 4.36
N SER A 127 4.16 -8.88 4.41
CA SER A 127 3.20 -7.95 5.03
C SER A 127 1.91 -7.87 4.22
N CYS A 128 1.99 -7.78 2.89
CA CYS A 128 0.80 -7.76 2.03
C CYS A 128 0.08 -9.11 2.03
N LEU A 129 0.81 -10.23 2.04
CA LEU A 129 0.23 -11.57 2.14
C LEU A 129 -0.56 -11.74 3.45
N GLY A 130 0.01 -11.30 4.58
CA GLY A 130 -0.66 -11.34 5.88
C GLY A 130 -1.85 -10.40 5.99
N GLU A 131 -1.71 -9.16 5.51
CA GLU A 131 -2.81 -8.18 5.49
C GLU A 131 -3.99 -8.64 4.62
N SER A 132 -3.72 -9.07 3.38
CA SER A 132 -4.76 -9.58 2.49
C SER A 132 -5.37 -10.89 3.01
N GLY A 133 -4.57 -11.74 3.67
CA GLY A 133 -5.06 -12.95 4.33
C GLY A 133 -6.01 -12.66 5.48
N LEU A 134 -5.67 -11.69 6.33
CA LEU A 134 -6.57 -11.18 7.37
C LEU A 134 -7.87 -10.67 6.73
N GLN A 135 -7.80 -9.80 5.72
CA GLN A 135 -8.99 -9.23 5.07
C GLN A 135 -9.89 -10.30 4.45
N ALA A 136 -9.31 -11.32 3.82
CA ALA A 136 -10.07 -12.43 3.24
C ALA A 136 -10.82 -13.25 4.30
N ALA A 137 -10.25 -13.44 5.49
CA ALA A 137 -10.83 -14.26 6.55
C ALA A 137 -11.76 -13.46 7.51
N LEU A 138 -11.45 -12.20 7.77
CA LEU A 138 -11.98 -11.43 8.90
C LEU A 138 -13.49 -11.27 8.87
N VAL A 139 -14.08 -10.93 7.72
CA VAL A 139 -15.53 -10.71 7.62
C VAL A 139 -16.31 -11.98 7.94
N PHE A 140 -15.88 -13.13 7.41
CA PHE A 140 -16.51 -14.42 7.67
C PHE A 140 -16.31 -14.86 9.12
N TYR A 141 -15.09 -14.72 9.64
CA TYR A 141 -14.76 -15.04 11.03
C TYR A 141 -15.62 -14.26 12.02
N LEU A 142 -15.72 -12.93 11.87
CA LEU A 142 -16.52 -12.09 12.76
C LEU A 142 -18.01 -12.35 12.60
N LYS A 143 -18.46 -12.71 11.40
CA LYS A 143 -19.85 -13.09 11.17
C LYS A 143 -20.21 -14.39 11.90
N VAL A 144 -19.38 -15.42 11.83
CA VAL A 144 -19.64 -16.71 12.47
C VAL A 144 -19.48 -16.65 13.99
N CYS A 145 -18.42 -16.00 14.49
CA CYS A 145 -18.12 -16.00 15.92
C CYS A 145 -18.93 -14.99 16.73
N PHE A 146 -19.26 -13.84 16.14
CA PHE A 146 -19.87 -12.71 16.86
C PHE A 146 -21.16 -12.19 16.22
N GLN A 147 -21.64 -12.83 15.14
CA GLN A 147 -22.86 -12.45 14.43
C GLN A 147 -22.85 -11.00 13.93
N PHE A 148 -21.67 -10.48 13.55
CA PHE A 148 -21.53 -9.09 13.13
C PHE A 148 -22.54 -8.71 12.03
N SER A 149 -23.17 -7.55 12.21
CA SER A 149 -24.07 -6.95 11.21
C SER A 149 -23.30 -5.97 10.32
N LYS A 150 -23.90 -5.56 9.19
CA LYS A 150 -23.32 -4.55 8.28
C LYS A 150 -22.87 -3.28 9.03
N ASN A 151 -23.66 -2.85 10.01
CA ASN A 151 -23.36 -1.64 10.80
C ASN A 151 -22.12 -1.84 11.66
N GLN A 152 -21.96 -3.01 12.30
CA GLN A 152 -20.82 -3.31 13.15
C GLN A 152 -19.52 -3.45 12.35
N PHE A 153 -19.58 -4.02 11.14
CA PHE A 153 -18.45 -3.98 10.20
C PHE A 153 -18.09 -2.54 9.80
N ALA A 154 -19.09 -1.70 9.53
CA ALA A 154 -18.86 -0.29 9.23
C ALA A 154 -18.27 0.47 10.44
N ASP A 155 -18.71 0.19 11.66
CA ASP A 155 -18.15 0.77 12.89
C ASP A 155 -16.68 0.36 13.08
N LEU A 156 -16.35 -0.89 12.79
CA LEU A 156 -14.98 -1.41 12.85
C LEU A 156 -14.06 -0.71 11.83
N LEU A 157 -14.55 -0.55 10.60
CA LEU A 157 -13.83 0.13 9.53
C LEU A 157 -13.65 1.62 9.83
N LEU A 158 -14.67 2.29 10.38
CA LEU A 158 -14.58 3.68 10.85
C LEU A 158 -13.55 3.81 11.97
N THR A 159 -13.60 2.94 12.97
CA THR A 159 -12.65 2.96 14.10
C THR A 159 -11.21 2.83 13.60
N THR A 160 -10.95 1.85 12.74
CA THR A 160 -9.63 1.61 12.12
C THR A 160 -9.18 2.82 11.31
N SER A 161 -10.08 3.40 10.51
CA SER A 161 -9.75 4.48 9.57
C SER A 161 -9.55 5.81 10.29
N ILE A 162 -10.36 6.14 11.30
CA ILE A 162 -10.19 7.32 12.14
C ILE A 162 -8.86 7.24 12.91
N ALA A 163 -8.59 6.10 13.55
CA ALA A 163 -7.32 5.87 14.23
C ALA A 163 -6.13 5.99 13.26
N GLY A 164 -6.26 5.42 12.07
CA GLY A 164 -5.27 5.50 11.00
C GLY A 164 -5.01 6.93 10.51
N THR A 165 -6.07 7.70 10.25
CA THR A 165 -5.99 9.09 9.79
C THR A 165 -5.33 9.98 10.84
N ILE A 166 -5.78 9.90 12.10
CA ILE A 166 -5.18 10.67 13.20
C ILE A 166 -3.69 10.31 13.29
N SER A 167 -3.36 9.03 13.29
CA SER A 167 -1.97 8.58 13.41
C SER A 167 -1.09 9.04 12.26
N GLN A 168 -1.53 8.86 11.02
CA GLN A 168 -0.76 9.23 9.82
C GLN A 168 -0.57 10.75 9.68
N LEU A 169 -1.52 11.56 10.12
CA LEU A 169 -1.43 13.03 10.04
C LEU A 169 -0.67 13.65 11.23
N THR A 170 -0.66 13.00 12.40
CA THR A 170 -0.11 13.60 13.64
C THR A 170 1.06 12.80 14.22
N LEU A 171 0.83 11.53 14.53
CA LEU A 171 1.78 10.68 15.25
C LEU A 171 2.95 10.27 14.34
N MET A 172 2.67 9.95 13.09
CA MET A 172 3.69 9.52 12.14
C MET A 172 4.73 10.62 11.85
N PRO A 173 4.37 11.87 11.52
CA PRO A 173 5.36 12.93 11.33
C PRO A 173 6.27 13.12 12.55
N PHE A 174 5.69 13.09 13.75
CA PHE A 174 6.42 13.22 15.01
C PHE A 174 7.39 12.04 15.25
N LEU A 175 6.90 10.80 15.14
CA LEU A 175 7.71 9.61 15.39
C LEU A 175 8.77 9.38 14.31
N ALA A 176 8.46 9.69 13.05
CA ALA A 176 9.41 9.56 11.95
C ALA A 176 10.66 10.43 12.16
N GLN A 177 10.49 11.66 12.67
CA GLN A 177 11.60 12.56 12.99
C GLN A 177 12.42 12.09 14.20
N ARG A 178 11.82 11.36 15.13
CA ARG A 178 12.46 10.93 16.40
C ARG A 178 13.12 9.55 16.31
N LEU A 179 12.45 8.59 15.68
CA LEU A 179 12.85 7.18 15.67
C LEU A 179 13.53 6.76 14.37
N GLY A 180 13.28 7.48 13.27
CA GLY A 180 13.68 7.06 11.94
C GLY A 180 12.77 5.96 11.38
N GLU A 181 12.92 5.72 10.08
CA GLU A 181 11.97 4.93 9.27
C GLU A 181 12.09 3.43 9.54
N GLU A 182 13.30 2.92 9.74
CA GLU A 182 13.53 1.49 10.03
C GLU A 182 12.89 1.08 11.36
N LYS A 183 13.06 1.90 12.42
CA LYS A 183 12.44 1.63 13.72
C LYS A 183 10.92 1.80 13.65
N LEU A 184 10.44 2.79 12.90
CA LEU A 184 9.01 3.00 12.72
C LEU A 184 8.35 1.82 11.99
N LEU A 185 9.03 1.23 10.99
CA LEU A 185 8.60 0.00 10.33
C LEU A 185 8.52 -1.18 11.32
N ILE A 186 9.53 -1.36 12.17
CA ILE A 186 9.55 -2.41 13.21
C ILE A 186 8.38 -2.24 14.18
N VAL A 187 8.14 -1.03 14.68
CA VAL A 187 7.02 -0.73 15.57
C VAL A 187 5.68 -1.02 14.90
N GLY A 188 5.51 -0.60 13.64
CA GLY A 188 4.31 -0.86 12.87
C GLY A 188 4.06 -2.35 12.65
N LEU A 189 5.09 -3.12 12.26
CA LEU A 189 5.00 -4.56 12.04
C LEU A 189 4.75 -5.35 13.33
N LEU A 190 5.36 -4.95 14.45
CA LEU A 190 5.10 -5.55 15.77
C LEU A 190 3.64 -5.37 16.17
N ALA A 191 3.13 -4.15 16.04
CA ALA A 191 1.73 -3.85 16.30
C ALA A 191 0.80 -4.62 15.35
N TYR A 192 1.21 -4.80 14.09
CA TYR A 192 0.46 -5.59 13.12
C TYR A 192 0.42 -7.08 13.50
N CYS A 193 1.54 -7.65 13.96
CA CYS A 193 1.58 -9.01 14.50
C CYS A 193 0.60 -9.15 15.66
N ALA A 194 0.69 -8.27 16.66
CA ALA A 194 -0.20 -8.27 17.81
C ALA A 194 -1.68 -8.14 17.38
N HIS A 195 -1.98 -7.24 16.45
CA HIS A 195 -3.31 -7.04 15.88
C HIS A 195 -3.88 -8.32 15.25
N VAL A 196 -3.12 -9.00 14.39
CA VAL A 196 -3.58 -10.21 13.68
C VAL A 196 -3.71 -11.39 14.66
N PHE A 197 -2.74 -11.58 15.56
CA PHE A 197 -2.81 -12.65 16.56
C PHE A 197 -3.98 -12.45 17.51
N LEU A 198 -4.23 -11.24 18.01
CA LEU A 198 -5.38 -10.95 18.86
C LEU A 198 -6.72 -11.19 18.13
N TYR A 199 -6.81 -10.85 16.84
CA TYR A 199 -7.99 -11.20 16.04
C TYR A 199 -8.21 -12.71 15.94
N SER A 200 -7.13 -13.50 15.79
CA SER A 200 -7.25 -14.96 15.66
C SER A 200 -7.81 -15.64 16.91
N ILE A 201 -7.59 -15.05 18.09
CA ILE A 201 -8.02 -15.61 19.38
C ILE A 201 -9.13 -14.80 20.04
N ALA A 202 -9.85 -13.97 19.28
CA ALA A 202 -10.85 -13.08 19.84
C ALA A 202 -11.89 -13.88 20.66
N TRP A 203 -11.94 -13.62 21.97
CA TRP A 203 -12.80 -14.35 22.92
C TRP A 203 -14.07 -13.58 23.25
N SER A 204 -14.14 -12.30 22.89
CA SER A 204 -15.25 -11.41 23.23
C SER A 204 -15.49 -10.36 22.16
N TYR A 205 -16.71 -9.82 22.15
CA TYR A 205 -17.21 -8.88 21.15
C TYR A 205 -16.42 -7.55 21.10
N TRP A 206 -15.81 -7.12 22.21
CA TRP A 206 -15.01 -5.89 22.27
C TRP A 206 -13.60 -6.05 21.69
N VAL A 207 -13.08 -7.28 21.60
CA VAL A 207 -11.71 -7.56 21.15
C VAL A 207 -11.47 -7.10 19.72
N PRO A 208 -12.37 -7.35 18.74
CA PRO A 208 -12.29 -6.75 17.41
C PRO A 208 -12.12 -5.23 17.41
N TYR A 209 -12.90 -4.51 18.23
CA TYR A 209 -12.81 -3.05 18.34
C TYR A 209 -11.49 -2.59 18.96
N PHE A 210 -10.97 -3.33 19.95
CA PHE A 210 -9.65 -3.09 20.49
C PHE A 210 -8.56 -3.32 19.42
N CYS A 211 -8.62 -4.41 18.66
CA CYS A 211 -7.71 -4.65 17.54
C CYS A 211 -7.80 -3.55 16.48
N ALA A 212 -9.01 -3.05 16.16
CA ALA A 212 -9.20 -1.91 15.28
C ALA A 212 -8.50 -0.64 15.80
N SER A 213 -8.46 -0.42 17.12
CA SER A 213 -7.71 0.71 17.70
C SER A 213 -6.19 0.59 17.53
N LEU A 214 -5.65 -0.63 17.48
CA LEU A 214 -4.23 -0.88 17.17
C LEU A 214 -3.83 -0.40 15.76
N ALA A 215 -4.82 -0.12 14.90
CA ALA A 215 -4.58 0.52 13.60
C ALA A 215 -3.78 1.82 13.72
N ILE A 216 -3.82 2.50 14.87
CA ILE A 216 -3.00 3.68 15.14
C ILE A 216 -1.50 3.40 14.93
N LEU A 217 -1.01 2.17 15.12
CA LEU A 217 0.39 1.81 14.90
C LEU A 217 0.62 1.05 13.59
N THR A 218 -0.32 0.21 13.17
CA THR A 218 -0.14 -0.63 11.96
C THR A 218 -0.03 0.20 10.68
N VAL A 219 -0.65 1.38 10.64
CA VAL A 219 -0.65 2.28 9.49
C VAL A 219 0.71 2.84 9.10
N PHE A 220 1.74 2.65 9.93
CA PHE A 220 3.10 3.11 9.63
C PHE A 220 3.84 2.25 8.62
N VAL A 221 3.43 1.00 8.42
CA VAL A 221 4.16 0.03 7.60
C VAL A 221 4.31 0.51 6.15
N SER A 222 3.20 0.85 5.48
CA SER A 222 3.24 1.25 4.06
C SER A 222 4.04 2.54 3.81
N PRO A 223 3.82 3.64 4.56
CA PRO A 223 4.64 4.84 4.42
C PRO A 223 6.13 4.62 4.70
N SER A 224 6.48 3.78 5.69
CA SER A 224 7.88 3.49 6.03
C SER A 224 8.57 2.71 4.91
N ILE A 225 7.92 1.68 4.36
CA ILE A 225 8.41 0.94 3.17
C ILE A 225 8.65 1.90 2.00
N ARG A 226 7.66 2.74 1.67
CA ARG A 226 7.76 3.72 0.57
C ARG A 226 8.93 4.67 0.78
N SER A 227 9.13 5.14 2.01
CA SER A 227 10.23 6.05 2.32
C SER A 227 11.59 5.37 2.19
N MET A 228 11.75 4.16 2.74
CA MET A 228 12.98 3.39 2.63
C MET A 228 13.37 3.12 1.17
N VAL A 229 12.41 2.72 0.33
CA VAL A 229 12.65 2.50 -1.10
C VAL A 229 13.10 3.79 -1.77
N SER A 230 12.44 4.92 -1.48
CA SER A 230 12.81 6.22 -2.08
C SER A 230 14.24 6.67 -1.74
N ARG A 231 14.78 6.28 -0.59
CA ARG A 231 16.14 6.65 -0.16
C ARG A 231 17.23 5.75 -0.71
N LYS A 232 16.88 4.57 -1.21
CA LYS A 232 17.85 3.58 -1.72
C LYS A 232 18.02 3.61 -3.23
N VAL A 233 17.25 4.43 -3.93
CA VAL A 233 17.27 4.54 -5.39
C VAL A 233 17.39 6.01 -5.80
N GLY A 234 17.98 6.27 -6.97
CA GLY A 234 18.04 7.61 -7.54
C GLY A 234 16.65 8.12 -7.96
N SER A 235 16.52 9.44 -8.14
CA SER A 235 15.26 10.08 -8.57
C SER A 235 14.70 9.51 -9.88
N THR A 236 15.58 9.20 -10.83
CA THR A 236 15.22 8.57 -12.12
C THR A 236 14.65 7.15 -11.97
N GLU A 237 15.05 6.43 -10.92
CA GLU A 237 14.67 5.03 -10.69
C GLU A 237 13.53 4.88 -9.67
N GLN A 238 13.17 5.95 -8.96
CA GLN A 238 12.18 5.89 -7.88
C GLN A 238 10.82 5.39 -8.34
N GLY A 239 10.34 5.84 -9.51
CA GLY A 239 9.08 5.39 -10.08
C GLY A 239 9.09 3.88 -10.38
N LEU A 240 10.20 3.37 -10.90
CA LEU A 240 10.38 1.96 -11.22
C LEU A 240 10.44 1.12 -9.93
N ALA A 241 11.26 1.51 -8.96
CA ALA A 241 11.41 0.80 -7.69
C ALA A 241 10.09 0.71 -6.91
N GLN A 242 9.35 1.82 -6.81
CA GLN A 242 8.03 1.85 -6.16
C GLN A 242 7.01 1.02 -6.93
N GLY A 243 7.08 1.02 -8.27
CA GLY A 243 6.26 0.16 -9.12
C GLY A 243 6.52 -1.32 -8.85
N CYS A 244 7.80 -1.72 -8.75
CA CYS A 244 8.19 -3.10 -8.44
C CYS A 244 7.69 -3.54 -7.05
N ILE A 245 7.90 -2.71 -6.03
CA ILE A 245 7.45 -2.99 -4.66
C ILE A 245 5.92 -3.07 -4.59
N THR A 246 5.21 -2.18 -5.29
CA THR A 246 3.76 -2.24 -5.40
C THR A 246 3.31 -3.51 -6.12
N GLY A 247 3.99 -3.90 -7.19
CA GLY A 247 3.73 -5.14 -7.93
C GLY A 247 3.89 -6.40 -7.07
N ILE A 248 4.94 -6.46 -6.25
CA ILE A 248 5.14 -7.54 -5.28
C ILE A 248 3.98 -7.61 -4.28
N GLY A 249 3.56 -6.45 -3.75
CA GLY A 249 2.42 -6.38 -2.83
C GLY A 249 1.12 -6.86 -3.47
N LEU A 250 0.86 -6.48 -4.73
CA LEU A 250 -0.31 -6.93 -5.49
C LEU A 250 -0.26 -8.43 -5.76
N PHE A 251 0.90 -8.97 -6.12
CA PHE A 251 1.09 -10.41 -6.32
C PHE A 251 0.80 -11.19 -5.02
N ALA A 252 1.32 -10.73 -3.89
CA ALA A 252 0.98 -11.29 -2.58
C ALA A 252 -0.54 -11.20 -2.29
N GLY A 253 -1.17 -10.09 -2.66
CA GLY A 253 -2.62 -9.89 -2.53
C GLY A 253 -3.47 -10.80 -3.43
N ILE A 254 -2.94 -11.32 -4.53
CA ILE A 254 -3.60 -12.36 -5.35
C ILE A 254 -3.45 -13.72 -4.68
N ILE A 255 -2.27 -14.03 -4.16
CA ILE A 255 -1.99 -15.31 -3.49
C ILE A 255 -2.82 -15.45 -2.21
N ALA A 256 -3.00 -14.37 -1.44
CA ALA A 256 -3.62 -14.45 -0.12
C ALA A 256 -5.05 -15.03 -0.16
N PRO A 257 -6.01 -14.51 -0.94
CA PRO A 257 -7.35 -15.07 -1.00
C PRO A 257 -7.38 -16.51 -1.51
N ILE A 258 -6.47 -16.89 -2.41
CA ILE A 258 -6.36 -18.27 -2.92
C ILE A 258 -5.98 -19.23 -1.78
N ALA A 259 -5.09 -18.82 -0.87
CA ALA A 259 -4.66 -19.63 0.26
C ALA A 259 -5.63 -19.55 1.47
N PHE A 260 -6.02 -18.35 1.87
CA PHE A 260 -6.73 -18.11 3.13
C PHE A 260 -8.25 -18.27 3.03
N THR A 261 -8.87 -18.05 1.86
CA THR A 261 -10.33 -18.26 1.72
C THR A 261 -10.73 -19.73 1.92
N PRO A 262 -10.14 -20.72 1.23
CA PRO A 262 -10.50 -22.12 1.45
C PRO A 262 -10.14 -22.59 2.86
N LEU A 263 -9.01 -22.11 3.42
CA LEU A 263 -8.63 -22.40 4.80
C LEU A 263 -9.65 -21.86 5.81
N THR A 264 -10.14 -20.64 5.59
CA THR A 264 -11.22 -20.04 6.39
C THR A 264 -12.49 -20.85 6.26
N ALA A 265 -12.89 -21.23 5.04
CA ALA A 265 -14.09 -22.04 4.82
C ALA A 265 -14.01 -23.39 5.54
N TRP A 266 -12.85 -24.04 5.54
CA TRP A 266 -12.65 -25.32 6.21
C TRP A 266 -12.72 -25.20 7.74
N PHE A 267 -12.06 -24.20 8.34
CA PHE A 267 -12.07 -24.01 9.80
C PHE A 267 -13.35 -23.36 10.35
N LEU A 268 -14.21 -22.84 9.48
CA LEU A 268 -15.55 -22.38 9.83
C LEU A 268 -16.64 -23.45 9.58
N SER A 269 -16.31 -24.57 8.93
CA SER A 269 -17.24 -25.67 8.71
C SER A 269 -17.25 -26.66 9.89
N ASN A 270 -18.21 -27.60 9.86
CA ASN A 270 -18.28 -28.69 10.83
C ASN A 270 -17.22 -29.78 10.60
N GLU A 271 -16.43 -29.69 9.53
CA GLU A 271 -15.42 -30.67 9.12
C GLU A 271 -14.00 -30.27 9.55
N ALA A 272 -13.87 -29.24 10.39
CA ALA A 272 -12.58 -28.77 10.87
C ALA A 272 -11.88 -29.86 11.70
N PRO A 273 -10.56 -30.06 11.51
CA PRO A 273 -9.81 -31.10 12.22
C PRO A 273 -9.67 -30.82 13.73
N PHE A 274 -9.82 -29.55 14.13
CA PHE A 274 -9.85 -29.09 15.52
C PHE A 274 -10.66 -27.80 15.62
N ASP A 275 -11.25 -27.52 16.79
CA ASP A 275 -12.07 -26.33 17.01
C ASP A 275 -11.21 -25.08 17.22
N PHE A 276 -10.86 -24.43 16.12
CA PHE A 276 -10.22 -23.12 16.14
C PHE A 276 -10.59 -22.28 14.91
N LYS A 277 -11.73 -21.59 15.01
CA LYS A 277 -12.31 -20.78 13.92
C LYS A 277 -11.40 -19.67 13.41
N GLY A 278 -10.47 -19.19 14.24
CA GLY A 278 -9.51 -18.14 13.90
C GLY A 278 -8.22 -18.64 13.24
N PHE A 279 -8.11 -19.93 12.92
CA PHE A 279 -6.86 -20.53 12.42
C PHE A 279 -6.33 -19.88 11.13
N SER A 280 -7.21 -19.55 10.18
CA SER A 280 -6.79 -18.87 8.95
C SER A 280 -6.17 -17.50 9.24
N ILE A 281 -6.73 -16.75 10.19
CA ILE A 281 -6.18 -15.46 10.66
C ILE A 281 -4.84 -15.69 11.38
N LEU A 282 -4.71 -16.77 12.17
CA LEU A 282 -3.46 -17.15 12.81
C LEU A 282 -2.34 -17.38 11.77
N CYS A 283 -2.64 -18.11 10.69
CA CYS A 283 -1.71 -18.32 9.57
C CYS A 283 -1.30 -17.01 8.90
N ALA A 284 -2.23 -16.07 8.71
CA ALA A 284 -1.92 -14.73 8.22
C ALA A 284 -0.99 -13.98 9.20
N GLY A 285 -1.15 -14.20 10.51
CA GLY A 285 -0.28 -13.68 11.56
C GLY A 285 1.16 -14.17 11.43
N PHE A 286 1.38 -15.44 11.08
CA PHE A 286 2.72 -15.96 10.82
C PHE A 286 3.39 -15.34 9.58
N SER A 287 2.61 -15.00 8.54
CA SER A 287 3.11 -14.22 7.42
C SER A 287 3.59 -12.84 7.89
N MET A 288 2.81 -12.16 8.72
CA MET A 288 3.20 -10.86 9.28
C MET A 288 4.43 -10.98 10.20
N LEU A 289 4.54 -12.06 10.97
CA LEU A 289 5.70 -12.34 11.82
C LEU A 289 6.98 -12.55 11.00
N ALA A 290 6.89 -13.19 9.82
CA ALA A 290 8.01 -13.30 8.90
C ALA A 290 8.49 -11.93 8.41
N ALA A 291 7.56 -11.04 8.04
CA ALA A 291 7.90 -9.65 7.66
C ALA A 291 8.59 -8.91 8.83
N PHE A 292 8.08 -9.07 10.05
CA PHE A 292 8.66 -8.49 11.26
C PHE A 292 10.08 -9.01 11.53
N ALA A 293 10.31 -10.32 11.44
CA ALA A 293 11.62 -10.94 11.66
C ALA A 293 12.66 -10.43 10.64
N VAL A 294 12.29 -10.31 9.37
CA VAL A 294 13.16 -9.75 8.32
C VAL A 294 13.45 -8.27 8.60
N SER A 295 12.47 -7.51 9.06
CA SER A 295 12.67 -6.10 9.44
C SER A 295 13.64 -5.93 10.60
N ILE A 296 13.58 -6.78 11.63
CA ILE A 296 14.55 -6.77 12.73
C ILE A 296 15.95 -7.13 12.22
N ALA A 297 16.08 -8.22 11.46
CA ALA A 297 17.37 -8.65 10.91
C ALA A 297 17.99 -7.59 9.99
N MET A 298 17.15 -6.81 9.30
CA MET A 298 17.58 -5.65 8.52
C MET A 298 18.19 -4.56 9.39
N TRP A 299 17.48 -4.16 10.45
CA TRP A 299 17.90 -3.11 11.37
C TRP A 299 19.14 -3.48 12.21
N THR A 300 19.23 -4.72 12.70
CA THR A 300 20.41 -5.16 13.46
C THR A 300 21.68 -5.07 12.60
N LYS A 301 21.58 -5.42 11.32
CA LYS A 301 22.72 -5.34 10.38
C LYS A 301 23.11 -3.89 10.07
N SER A 302 22.15 -2.96 9.96
CA SER A 302 22.45 -1.54 9.77
C SER A 302 23.09 -0.93 11.02
N SER A 303 22.58 -1.27 12.22
CA SER A 303 23.12 -0.79 13.49
C SER A 303 24.52 -1.33 13.83
N LEU A 304 24.89 -2.52 13.36
CA LEU A 304 26.23 -3.07 13.54
C LEU A 304 27.26 -2.45 12.58
N ALA A 305 26.80 -1.78 11.52
CA ALA A 305 27.66 -1.16 10.51
C ALA A 305 27.89 0.35 10.75
N SER A 306 27.19 0.95 11.71
CA SER A 306 27.27 2.37 12.11
C SER A 306 28.08 2.54 13.39
#